data_AF-A0A0D3I870-F1
#
_entry.id   AF-A0A0D3I870-F1
#
_cell.length_a   1.000
_cell.length_b   1.000
_cell.length_c   1.000
_cell.angle_alpha   90.00
_cell.angle_beta   90.00
_cell.angle_gamma   90.00
#
_symmetry.space_group_name_H-M   'P 1'
#
loop_
_entity.id
_entity.type
_entity.pdbx_description
1 polymer ?
#
loop_
_entity_poly.entity_id
_entity_poly.type
_entity_poly.pdbx_seq_one_letter_code
_entity_poly.pdbx_strand_id
1 'polypeptide(L)'
;MRPGGCVDTPGWVNSIGVDCDVYASEHCAGGRFLPAGAWASGVDFGEPEKHCCACGKPPDRGPGDISSDSGCVDTVGWQNLFGATCDDYSSAGRCAGGAFTPGEEWTSGHDFGEPEKHCCECGKPAPCVDTPHWRNHYGATCSLYEAEGHCRDGAFLPAHEYTAAAEFGSPWKHCCACGKGRGSPPPLPPPPPPPPPPPPPPPPQRCTDTPGWRNPFGKDCAEMAAEHCRCAGGFRPEDCGFVVGHEWTGGVTYLSPELHCCICGKGRLRPVLQGGATLAVAPRHSSRG
;
A
#
# COMPACT_ATOMS: atom_id res chain seq x y z
N MET A 1 -33.21 18.63 3.61
CA MET A 1 -32.64 17.27 3.63
C MET A 1 -31.74 17.15 4.86
N ARG A 2 -31.94 16.12 5.68
CA ARG A 2 -31.06 15.83 6.83
C ARG A 2 -29.68 15.35 6.31
N PRO A 3 -28.56 15.82 6.87
CA PRO A 3 -27.25 15.25 6.58
C PRO A 3 -27.24 13.74 6.94
N GLY A 4 -26.69 12.90 6.08
CA GLY A 4 -26.62 11.46 6.34
C GLY A 4 -25.84 11.16 7.63
N GLY A 5 -26.45 10.37 8.53
CA GLY A 5 -25.81 9.92 9.78
C GLY A 5 -26.07 10.79 11.01
N CYS A 6 -26.85 11.88 10.90
CA CYS A 6 -27.26 12.66 12.07
C CYS A 6 -28.64 12.25 12.56
N VAL A 7 -28.76 12.06 13.88
CA VAL A 7 -30.03 11.82 14.59
C VAL A 7 -30.28 12.99 15.55
N ASP A 8 -31.49 13.55 15.53
CA ASP A 8 -31.87 14.61 16.46
C ASP A 8 -31.83 14.07 17.90
N THR A 9 -31.46 14.91 18.87
CA THR A 9 -31.48 14.50 20.29
C THR A 9 -32.89 14.07 20.69
N PRO A 10 -33.11 12.80 21.10
CA PRO A 10 -34.46 12.31 21.40
C PRO A 10 -35.14 13.11 22.51
N GLY A 11 -36.34 13.62 22.24
CA GLY A 11 -37.14 14.36 23.21
C GLY A 11 -36.64 15.77 23.53
N TRP A 12 -35.70 16.30 22.76
CA TRP A 12 -35.27 17.69 22.92
C TRP A 12 -36.40 18.66 22.53
N VAL A 13 -36.61 19.66 23.39
CA VAL A 13 -37.46 20.83 23.17
C VAL A 13 -36.75 22.04 23.76
N ASN A 14 -36.84 23.20 23.13
CA ASN A 14 -36.27 24.41 23.70
C ASN A 14 -37.11 24.98 24.87
N SER A 15 -36.68 26.12 25.42
CA SER A 15 -37.30 26.81 26.54
C SER A 15 -38.77 27.25 26.32
N ILE A 16 -39.22 27.30 25.06
CA ILE A 16 -40.59 27.65 24.65
C ILE A 16 -41.38 26.44 24.11
N GLY A 17 -40.84 25.23 24.24
CA GLY A 17 -41.52 23.98 23.87
C GLY A 17 -41.47 23.64 22.38
N VAL A 18 -40.51 24.20 21.64
CA VAL A 18 -40.33 23.96 20.20
C VAL A 18 -39.27 22.86 20.00
N ASP A 19 -39.59 21.86 19.18
CA ASP A 19 -38.75 20.69 18.90
C ASP A 19 -37.96 20.80 17.58
N CYS A 20 -37.17 19.77 17.27
CA CYS A 20 -36.34 19.74 16.07
C CYS A 20 -37.13 19.67 14.75
N ASP A 21 -38.37 19.16 14.76
CA ASP A 21 -39.18 19.10 13.54
C ASP A 21 -39.64 20.51 13.14
N VAL A 22 -40.05 21.33 14.11
CA VAL A 22 -40.41 22.75 13.89
C VAL A 22 -39.19 23.56 13.42
N TYR A 23 -38.04 23.38 14.08
CA TYR A 23 -36.79 24.02 13.66
C TYR A 23 -36.41 23.64 12.22
N ALA A 24 -36.58 22.37 11.85
CA ALA A 24 -36.30 21.89 10.49
C ALA A 24 -37.26 22.44 9.43
N SER A 25 -38.49 22.78 9.79
CA SER A 25 -39.45 23.37 8.85
C SER A 25 -39.34 24.89 8.72
N GLU A 26 -38.99 25.60 9.80
CA GLU A 26 -39.14 27.06 9.85
C GLU A 26 -37.82 27.83 9.95
N HIS A 27 -36.80 27.22 10.57
CA HIS A 27 -35.60 27.96 10.98
C HIS A 27 -34.32 27.42 10.35
N CYS A 28 -34.30 26.16 9.93
CA CYS A 28 -33.08 25.49 9.51
C CYS A 28 -33.27 24.64 8.26
N ALA A 29 -32.31 24.67 7.35
CA ALA A 29 -32.30 23.81 6.17
C ALA A 29 -30.88 23.44 5.74
N GLY A 30 -30.65 22.15 5.53
CA GLY A 30 -29.38 21.65 5.02
C GLY A 30 -28.23 21.74 6.03
N GLY A 31 -28.52 21.57 7.34
CA GLY A 31 -27.51 21.58 8.40
C GLY A 31 -27.07 22.97 8.83
N ARG A 32 -27.93 23.99 8.67
CA ARG A 32 -27.66 25.37 9.07
C ARG A 32 -28.95 26.15 9.22
N PHE A 33 -28.90 27.25 9.97
CA PHE A 33 -30.00 28.21 10.04
C PHE A 33 -30.22 28.91 8.70
N LEU A 34 -31.49 29.15 8.38
CA LEU A 34 -31.88 30.07 7.33
C LEU A 34 -31.53 31.51 7.76
N PRO A 35 -31.22 32.43 6.84
CA PRO A 35 -30.91 33.82 7.20
C PRO A 35 -31.98 34.48 8.07
N ALA A 36 -33.25 34.24 7.77
CA ALA A 36 -34.38 34.76 8.55
C ALA A 36 -34.60 34.03 9.90
N GLY A 37 -33.99 32.87 10.10
CA GLY A 37 -34.10 32.02 11.29
C GLY A 37 -32.85 32.03 12.19
N ALA A 38 -31.80 32.77 11.83
CA ALA A 38 -30.53 32.77 12.57
C ALA A 38 -30.68 33.29 14.01
N TRP A 39 -31.68 34.12 14.29
CA TRP A 39 -32.00 34.61 15.63
C TRP A 39 -32.45 33.51 16.59
N ALA A 40 -32.88 32.35 16.07
CA ALA A 40 -33.37 31.23 16.88
C ALA A 40 -32.24 30.26 17.31
N SER A 41 -30.97 30.62 17.10
CA SER A 41 -29.78 29.86 17.50
C SER A 41 -29.30 30.22 18.91
N GLY A 42 -28.45 29.37 19.50
CA GLY A 42 -27.77 29.68 20.76
C GLY A 42 -28.57 29.39 22.03
N VAL A 43 -27.99 29.78 23.17
CA VAL A 43 -28.41 29.36 24.52
C VAL A 43 -29.83 29.79 24.90
N ASP A 44 -30.27 30.96 24.44
CA ASP A 44 -31.61 31.49 24.72
C ASP A 44 -32.71 30.58 24.15
N PHE A 45 -32.36 29.80 23.13
CA PHE A 45 -33.22 28.87 22.41
C PHE A 45 -32.83 27.40 22.62
N GLY A 46 -32.08 27.11 23.68
CA GLY A 46 -31.70 25.75 24.04
C GLY A 46 -30.69 25.12 23.08
N GLU A 47 -29.91 25.93 22.36
CA GLU A 47 -28.83 25.52 21.46
C GLU A 47 -29.28 24.50 20.38
N PRO A 48 -30.24 24.85 19.50
CA PRO A 48 -30.78 23.92 18.51
C PRO A 48 -29.71 23.36 17.56
N GLU A 49 -28.64 24.09 17.31
CA GLU A 49 -27.47 23.63 16.56
C GLU A 49 -26.75 22.42 17.18
N LYS A 50 -26.94 22.14 18.48
CA LYS A 50 -26.38 20.97 19.16
C LYS A 50 -27.36 19.79 19.23
N HIS A 51 -28.64 20.04 18.97
CA HIS A 51 -29.72 19.08 19.17
C HIS A 51 -30.44 18.66 17.89
N CYS A 52 -30.46 19.53 16.88
CA CYS A 52 -31.21 19.34 15.65
C CYS A 52 -30.29 19.28 14.42
N CYS A 53 -30.34 18.17 13.71
CA CYS A 53 -29.57 17.90 12.50
C CYS A 53 -29.85 18.89 11.37
N ALA A 54 -31.08 19.42 11.29
CA ALA A 54 -31.40 20.44 10.31
C ALA A 54 -30.63 21.74 10.55
N CYS A 55 -30.28 22.02 11.81
CA CYS A 55 -29.63 23.25 12.28
C CYS A 55 -28.12 23.16 12.43
N GLY A 56 -27.52 22.01 12.13
CA GLY A 56 -26.07 21.84 12.16
C GLY A 56 -25.56 20.92 13.27
N LYS A 57 -26.43 20.17 13.95
CA LYS A 57 -25.96 19.10 14.85
C LYS A 57 -25.05 18.17 14.04
N PRO A 58 -23.80 17.94 14.50
CA PRO A 58 -22.93 17.00 13.82
C PRO A 58 -23.54 15.60 13.90
N PRO A 59 -23.31 14.73 12.92
CA PRO A 59 -23.75 13.34 13.00
C PRO A 59 -23.27 12.70 14.31
N ASP A 60 -24.07 11.79 14.88
CA ASP A 60 -23.69 11.06 16.09
C ASP A 60 -22.51 10.17 15.75
N ARG A 61 -21.33 10.76 15.87
CA ARG A 61 -20.10 10.02 15.91
C ARG A 61 -20.17 9.23 17.21
N GLY A 62 -20.10 7.90 17.11
CA GLY A 62 -20.20 7.02 18.27
C GLY A 62 -19.21 7.40 19.38
N PRO A 63 -19.25 6.77 20.55
CA PRO A 63 -18.42 7.08 21.73
C PRO A 63 -16.89 6.93 21.57
N GLY A 64 -16.34 7.05 20.35
CA GLY A 64 -14.91 7.13 20.06
C GLY A 64 -14.47 8.37 19.28
N ASP A 65 -15.35 9.32 18.95
CA ASP A 65 -14.91 10.61 18.38
C ASP A 65 -14.81 11.66 19.48
N ILE A 66 -13.56 12.01 19.74
CA ILE A 66 -13.06 12.83 20.82
C ILE A 66 -13.52 14.26 20.54
N SER A 67 -14.73 14.59 20.98
CA SER A 67 -15.19 15.98 21.11
C SER A 67 -14.31 16.66 22.14
N SER A 68 -13.42 17.53 21.67
CA SER A 68 -12.89 18.76 22.27
C SER A 68 -12.94 18.90 23.80
N ASP A 69 -12.39 17.92 24.51
CA ASP A 69 -11.64 18.19 25.75
C ASP A 69 -10.21 17.72 25.53
N SER A 70 -9.61 18.22 24.45
CA SER A 70 -8.35 17.70 23.92
C SER A 70 -7.18 17.82 24.90
N GLY A 71 -7.28 18.55 26.02
CA GLY A 71 -6.11 18.84 26.85
C GLY A 71 -4.97 19.52 26.06
N CYS A 72 -5.29 20.00 24.85
CA CYS A 72 -4.40 20.82 24.07
C CYS A 72 -4.35 22.18 24.75
N VAL A 73 -3.13 22.65 24.98
CA VAL A 73 -2.86 23.98 25.51
C VAL A 73 -2.03 24.71 24.48
N ASP A 74 -2.42 25.94 24.14
CA ASP A 74 -1.65 26.78 23.24
C ASP A 74 -0.21 26.93 23.72
N THR A 75 0.72 27.08 22.79
CA THR A 75 2.12 27.33 23.15
C THR A 75 2.22 28.70 23.79
N VAL A 76 2.55 28.74 25.09
CA VAL A 76 2.63 29.98 25.87
C VAL A 76 3.58 30.98 25.22
N GLY A 77 3.08 32.19 24.98
CA GLY A 77 3.85 33.29 24.40
C GLY A 77 4.16 33.13 22.91
N TRP A 78 3.59 32.15 22.22
CA TRP A 78 3.75 32.03 20.77
C TRP A 78 3.07 33.20 20.05
N GLN A 79 3.78 33.71 19.04
CA GLN A 79 3.31 34.66 18.05
C GLN A 79 3.88 34.24 16.70
N ASN A 80 3.13 34.45 15.62
CA ASN A 80 3.66 34.26 14.28
C ASN A 80 4.69 35.35 13.90
N LEU A 81 5.25 35.25 12.69
CA LEU A 81 6.23 36.19 12.14
C LEU A 81 5.69 37.63 11.98
N PHE A 82 4.38 37.83 12.14
CA PHE A 82 3.69 39.12 12.04
C PHE A 82 3.12 39.60 13.39
N GLY A 83 3.43 38.91 14.49
CA GLY A 83 2.98 39.28 15.84
C GLY A 83 1.58 38.81 16.23
N ALA A 84 0.91 37.99 15.40
CA ALA A 84 -0.40 37.43 15.73
C ALA A 84 -0.27 36.20 16.65
N THR A 85 -1.10 36.13 17.68
CA THR A 85 -1.20 35.07 18.69
C THR A 85 -2.23 34.01 18.32
N CYS A 86 -2.35 32.95 19.13
CA CYS A 86 -3.41 31.94 18.94
C CYS A 86 -4.82 32.52 19.10
N ASP A 87 -5.02 33.43 20.04
CA ASP A 87 -6.28 34.15 20.22
C ASP A 87 -6.63 34.98 18.97
N ASP A 88 -5.63 35.59 18.31
CA ASP A 88 -5.86 36.35 17.07
C ASP A 88 -6.31 35.44 15.92
N TYR A 89 -5.74 34.23 15.80
CA TYR A 89 -6.17 33.26 14.78
C TYR A 89 -7.59 32.76 15.01
N SER A 90 -7.93 32.45 16.27
CA SER A 90 -9.28 32.02 16.66
C SER A 90 -10.30 33.14 16.44
N SER A 91 -10.03 34.33 16.97
CA SER A 91 -10.95 35.47 16.90
C SER A 91 -11.15 36.03 15.48
N ALA A 92 -10.12 35.94 14.61
CA ALA A 92 -10.25 36.29 13.20
C ALA A 92 -10.97 35.21 12.37
N GLY A 93 -11.35 34.07 12.98
CA GLY A 93 -12.01 32.97 12.29
C GLY A 93 -11.10 32.24 11.30
N ARG A 94 -9.77 32.35 11.45
CA ARG A 94 -8.80 31.63 10.60
C ARG A 94 -8.71 30.16 10.96
N CYS A 95 -8.96 29.85 12.22
CA CYS A 95 -8.98 28.50 12.74
C CYS A 95 -10.23 28.29 13.58
N ALA A 96 -10.83 27.11 13.46
CA ALA A 96 -11.95 26.69 14.29
C ALA A 96 -12.01 25.16 14.36
N GLY A 97 -12.18 24.63 15.57
CA GLY A 97 -12.40 23.20 15.77
C GLY A 97 -11.17 22.34 15.48
N GLY A 98 -9.96 22.89 15.68
CA GLY A 98 -8.72 22.15 15.47
C GLY A 98 -8.26 22.10 14.01
N ALA A 99 -8.70 23.03 13.17
CA ALA A 99 -8.29 23.13 11.78
C ALA A 99 -8.42 24.59 11.28
N PHE A 100 -7.76 24.90 10.16
CA PHE A 100 -8.01 26.14 9.44
C PHE A 100 -9.41 26.13 8.82
N THR A 101 -10.08 27.28 8.84
CA THR A 101 -11.37 27.44 8.17
C THR A 101 -11.20 27.47 6.65
N PRO A 102 -12.21 27.04 5.88
CA PRO A 102 -12.11 27.02 4.43
C PRO A 102 -11.79 28.40 3.84
N GLY A 103 -10.69 28.49 3.08
CA GLY A 103 -10.19 29.74 2.50
C GLY A 103 -9.14 30.47 3.34
N GLU A 104 -8.87 30.04 4.57
CA GLU A 104 -7.85 30.60 5.47
C GLU A 104 -6.62 29.71 5.60
N GLU A 105 -6.52 28.62 4.83
CA GLU A 105 -5.41 27.67 4.88
C GLU A 105 -4.07 28.31 4.48
N TRP A 106 -4.10 29.43 3.76
CA TRP A 106 -2.93 30.22 3.41
C TRP A 106 -2.22 30.82 4.63
N THR A 107 -2.88 30.86 5.81
CA THR A 107 -2.30 31.35 7.06
C THR A 107 -1.55 30.28 7.86
N SER A 108 -1.42 29.07 7.31
CA SER A 108 -0.71 27.92 7.89
C SER A 108 0.78 27.87 7.50
N GLY A 109 1.54 27.00 8.18
CA GLY A 109 2.90 26.65 7.76
C GLY A 109 3.98 27.65 8.17
N HIS A 110 5.20 27.38 7.70
CA HIS A 110 6.42 28.05 8.16
C HIS A 110 6.41 29.57 7.96
N ASP A 111 5.84 30.06 6.85
CA ASP A 111 5.77 31.49 6.54
C ASP A 111 4.90 32.27 7.54
N PHE A 112 4.09 31.55 8.32
CA PHE A 112 3.25 32.08 9.39
C PHE A 112 3.63 31.54 10.77
N GLY A 113 4.85 31.02 10.93
CA GLY A 113 5.31 30.51 12.22
C GLY A 113 4.61 29.23 12.69
N GLU A 114 4.04 28.46 11.75
CA GLU A 114 3.44 27.14 11.96
C GLU A 114 2.31 27.11 13.02
N PRO A 115 1.25 27.94 12.87
CA PRO A 115 0.16 28.02 13.86
C PRO A 115 -0.46 26.66 14.19
N GLU A 116 -0.49 25.74 13.23
CA GLU A 116 -0.95 24.35 13.41
C GLU A 116 -0.11 23.52 14.39
N LYS A 117 1.07 23.99 14.81
CA LYS A 117 1.90 23.36 15.85
C LYS A 117 1.82 24.10 17.19
N HIS A 118 1.23 25.27 17.21
CA HIS A 118 1.26 26.18 18.36
C HIS A 118 -0.12 26.51 18.92
N CYS A 119 -1.16 26.48 18.09
CA CYS A 119 -2.51 26.87 18.46
C CYS A 119 -3.47 25.68 18.32
N CYS A 120 -4.19 25.38 19.40
CA CYS A 120 -5.11 24.26 19.50
C CYS A 120 -6.27 24.38 18.52
N GLU A 121 -6.84 25.57 18.37
CA GLU A 121 -7.90 25.84 17.38
C GLU A 121 -7.41 25.62 15.94
N CYS A 122 -6.11 25.78 15.68
CA CYS A 122 -5.49 25.58 14.37
C CYS A 122 -4.98 24.15 14.14
N GLY A 123 -5.23 23.23 15.07
CA GLY A 123 -4.87 21.82 14.91
C GLY A 123 -3.59 21.41 15.60
N LYS A 124 -3.06 22.21 16.54
CA LYS A 124 -2.03 21.73 17.45
C LYS A 124 -2.55 20.45 18.12
N PRO A 125 -1.85 19.32 17.94
CA PRO A 125 -2.25 18.10 18.60
C PRO A 125 -2.06 18.30 20.12
N ALA A 126 -3.02 17.79 20.88
CA ALA A 126 -2.83 17.63 22.31
C ALA A 126 -1.53 16.88 22.63
N PRO A 127 -0.91 17.12 23.80
CA PRO A 127 0.13 16.23 24.31
C PRO A 127 -0.40 14.80 24.30
N CYS A 128 0.15 13.98 23.40
CA CYS A 128 -0.25 12.59 23.33
C CYS A 128 0.51 11.82 24.41
N VAL A 129 -0.24 11.07 25.22
CA VAL A 129 0.30 10.11 26.19
C VAL A 129 -0.08 8.72 25.76
N ASP A 130 0.88 7.80 25.69
CA ASP A 130 0.63 6.39 25.39
C ASP A 130 -0.38 5.82 26.39
N THR A 131 -1.21 4.88 25.94
CA THR A 131 -2.12 4.19 26.84
C THR A 131 -1.30 3.37 27.85
N PRO A 132 -1.39 3.64 29.16
CA PRO A 132 -0.56 2.97 30.14
C PRO A 132 -0.75 1.45 30.07
N HIS A 133 0.36 0.71 30.13
CA HIS A 133 0.40 -0.75 30.08
C HIS A 133 -0.20 -1.40 28.82
N TRP A 134 -0.49 -0.63 27.77
CA TRP A 134 -0.95 -1.22 26.52
C TRP A 134 0.09 -2.18 25.93
N ARG A 135 -0.40 -3.33 25.47
CA ARG A 135 0.35 -4.34 24.72
C ARG A 135 -0.55 -4.89 23.63
N ASN A 136 0.01 -5.15 22.45
CA ASN A 136 -0.71 -5.89 21.42
C ASN A 136 -0.84 -7.38 21.79
N HIS A 137 -1.52 -8.15 20.93
CA HIS A 137 -1.72 -9.59 21.10
C HIS A 137 -0.42 -10.41 21.13
N TYR A 138 0.70 -9.84 20.67
CA TYR A 138 2.03 -10.43 20.66
C TYR A 138 2.94 -9.92 21.79
N GLY A 139 2.39 -9.10 22.71
CA GLY A 139 3.12 -8.56 23.86
C GLY A 139 3.94 -7.29 23.60
N ALA A 140 3.94 -6.78 22.37
CA ALA A 140 4.66 -5.56 21.98
C ALA A 140 3.99 -4.31 22.58
N THR A 141 4.82 -3.41 23.10
CA THR A 141 4.42 -2.12 23.69
C THR A 141 4.56 -0.98 22.68
N CYS A 142 4.05 0.21 23.00
CA CYS A 142 4.26 1.40 22.19
C CYS A 142 5.74 1.73 21.99
N SER A 143 6.54 1.62 23.06
CA SER A 143 7.99 1.79 22.99
C SER A 143 8.68 0.77 22.07
N LEU A 144 8.17 -0.46 21.97
CA LEU A 144 8.72 -1.46 21.05
C LEU A 144 8.38 -1.13 19.60
N TYR A 145 7.14 -0.69 19.32
CA TYR A 145 6.73 -0.25 17.98
C TYR A 145 7.60 0.89 17.46
N GLU A 146 7.93 1.87 18.32
CA GLU A 146 8.81 2.96 17.95
C GLU A 146 10.26 2.50 17.77
N ALA A 147 10.77 1.66 18.68
CA ALA A 147 12.14 1.14 18.63
C ALA A 147 12.40 0.24 17.41
N GLU A 148 11.41 -0.55 16.98
CA GLU A 148 11.50 -1.44 15.82
C GLU A 148 11.16 -0.74 14.50
N GLY A 149 10.80 0.55 14.54
CA GLY A 149 10.48 1.32 13.34
C GLY A 149 9.16 0.90 12.69
N HIS A 150 8.18 0.48 13.47
CA HIS A 150 6.82 0.30 12.95
C HIS A 150 6.11 1.63 12.77
N CYS A 151 6.36 2.59 13.66
CA CYS A 151 5.79 3.92 13.59
C CYS A 151 6.72 4.98 14.18
N ARG A 152 6.56 6.23 13.73
CA ARG A 152 7.28 7.40 14.23
C ARG A 152 6.46 8.66 13.92
N ASP A 153 6.57 9.67 14.77
CA ASP A 153 6.01 11.01 14.53
C ASP A 153 4.50 11.01 14.27
N GLY A 154 3.78 10.04 14.85
CA GLY A 154 2.34 9.93 14.72
C GLY A 154 1.87 9.17 13.47
N ALA A 155 2.76 8.46 12.78
CA ALA A 155 2.42 7.70 11.57
C ALA A 155 3.16 6.36 11.52
N PHE A 156 2.57 5.38 10.83
CA PHE A 156 3.29 4.14 10.49
C PHE A 156 4.31 4.42 9.40
N LEU A 157 5.47 3.75 9.49
CA LEU A 157 6.49 3.86 8.47
C LEU A 157 6.09 3.05 7.22
N PRO A 158 6.59 3.43 6.02
CA PRO A 158 6.34 2.69 4.80
C PRO A 158 6.66 1.20 4.94
N ALA A 159 5.79 0.35 4.41
CA ALA A 159 5.83 -1.11 4.51
C ALA A 159 5.56 -1.69 5.91
N HIS A 160 5.27 -0.87 6.92
CA HIS A 160 4.88 -1.29 8.27
C HIS A 160 3.42 -0.96 8.61
N GLU A 161 2.64 -0.47 7.64
CA GLU A 161 1.24 -0.08 7.82
C GLU A 161 0.35 -1.27 8.18
N TYR A 162 0.75 -2.49 7.82
CA TYR A 162 0.06 -3.72 8.23
C TYR A 162 -0.04 -3.86 9.76
N THR A 163 0.94 -3.33 10.50
CA THR A 163 0.94 -3.37 11.96
C THR A 163 -0.12 -2.47 12.61
N ALA A 164 -0.79 -1.62 11.83
CA ALA A 164 -1.90 -0.78 12.28
C ALA A 164 -3.23 -1.54 12.46
N ALA A 165 -3.32 -2.76 11.93
CA ALA A 165 -4.55 -3.53 11.88
C ALA A 165 -5.06 -3.94 13.29
N ALA A 166 -6.36 -4.27 13.35
CA ALA A 166 -7.01 -4.72 14.59
C ALA A 166 -6.37 -6.00 15.17
N GLU A 167 -5.82 -6.86 14.31
CA GLU A 167 -5.08 -8.06 14.71
C GLU A 167 -3.80 -7.77 15.49
N PHE A 168 -3.33 -6.52 15.47
CA PHE A 168 -2.21 -6.01 16.26
C PHE A 168 -2.68 -5.11 17.42
N GLY A 169 -3.95 -5.21 17.82
CA GLY A 169 -4.50 -4.44 18.94
C GLY A 169 -4.66 -2.94 18.64
N SER A 170 -4.72 -2.55 17.36
CA SER A 170 -4.91 -1.17 16.90
C SER A 170 -3.95 -0.16 17.55
N PRO A 171 -2.63 -0.25 17.30
CA PRO A 171 -1.62 0.58 17.95
C PRO A 171 -1.86 2.09 17.75
N TRP A 172 -2.48 2.50 16.63
CA TRP A 172 -2.84 3.88 16.38
C TRP A 172 -3.87 4.46 17.36
N LYS A 173 -4.60 3.63 18.11
CA LYS A 173 -5.48 4.09 19.21
C LYS A 173 -4.75 4.23 20.54
N HIS A 174 -3.56 3.64 20.65
CA HIS A 174 -2.90 3.43 21.93
C HIS A 174 -1.52 4.08 22.03
N CYS A 175 -0.82 4.25 20.92
CA CYS A 175 0.55 4.71 20.85
C CYS A 175 0.66 6.03 20.11
N CYS A 176 1.31 7.00 20.73
CA CYS A 176 1.47 8.35 20.23
C CYS A 176 2.36 8.42 18.99
N ALA A 177 3.47 7.67 19.00
CA ALA A 177 4.32 7.52 17.82
C ALA A 177 3.57 6.92 16.62
N CYS A 178 2.46 6.20 16.86
CA CYS A 178 1.64 5.56 15.83
C CYS A 178 0.33 6.31 15.50
N GLY A 179 0.13 7.51 16.03
CA GLY A 179 -0.99 8.38 15.65
C GLY A 179 -2.14 8.46 16.64
N LYS A 180 -1.98 7.98 17.89
CA LYS A 180 -2.99 8.20 18.94
C LYS A 180 -3.33 9.69 19.04
N GLY A 181 -4.63 10.00 18.97
CA GLY A 181 -5.15 11.37 19.05
C GLY A 181 -5.09 12.17 17.74
N ARG A 182 -4.64 11.60 16.62
CA ARG A 182 -4.54 12.28 15.31
C ARG A 182 -5.62 11.87 14.30
N GLY A 183 -6.70 11.23 14.76
CA GLY A 183 -7.72 10.63 13.90
C GLY A 183 -7.34 9.22 13.43
N SER A 184 -8.28 8.51 12.82
CA SER A 184 -7.98 7.19 12.25
C SER A 184 -6.98 7.33 11.10
N PRO A 185 -5.95 6.47 11.01
CA PRO A 185 -5.09 6.47 9.84
C PRO A 185 -5.95 6.23 8.59
N PRO A 186 -5.58 6.81 7.44
CA PRO A 186 -6.33 6.60 6.20
C PRO A 186 -6.48 5.09 5.95
N PRO A 187 -7.64 4.64 5.43
CA PRO A 187 -7.87 3.24 5.16
C PRO A 187 -6.71 2.71 4.30
N LEU A 188 -6.17 1.56 4.69
CA LEU A 188 -5.11 0.89 3.93
C LEU A 188 -5.56 0.79 2.46
N PRO A 189 -4.68 1.09 1.50
CA PRO A 189 -4.99 0.79 0.11
C PRO A 189 -5.35 -0.69 0.00
N PRO A 190 -6.34 -1.07 -0.83
CA PRO A 190 -6.68 -2.46 -1.02
C PRO A 190 -5.40 -3.22 -1.40
N PRO A 191 -5.19 -4.44 -0.89
CA PRO A 191 -4.03 -5.23 -1.26
C PRO A 191 -3.98 -5.34 -2.79
N PRO A 192 -2.78 -5.27 -3.39
CA PRO A 192 -2.66 -5.45 -4.83
C PRO A 192 -3.29 -6.79 -5.22
N PRO A 193 -3.99 -6.86 -6.38
CA PRO A 193 -4.55 -8.12 -6.83
C PRO A 193 -3.43 -9.18 -6.89
N PRO A 194 -3.73 -10.44 -6.53
CA PRO A 194 -2.74 -11.50 -6.65
C PRO A 194 -2.21 -11.54 -8.08
N PRO A 195 -0.91 -11.80 -8.27
CA PRO A 195 -0.35 -11.92 -9.61
C PRO A 195 -1.14 -12.98 -10.39
N PRO A 196 -1.38 -12.78 -11.70
CA PRO A 196 -2.07 -13.78 -12.50
C PRO A 196 -1.30 -15.11 -12.41
N PRO A 197 -2.01 -16.25 -12.43
CA PRO A 197 -1.35 -17.54 -12.46
C PRO A 197 -0.40 -17.59 -13.67
N PRO A 198 0.77 -18.25 -13.54
CA PRO A 198 1.69 -18.38 -14.65
C PRO A 198 0.97 -19.04 -15.84
N PRO A 199 1.26 -18.64 -17.08
CA PRO A 199 0.66 -19.27 -18.25
C PRO A 199 0.96 -20.77 -18.24
N PRO A 200 0.03 -21.61 -18.73
CA PRO A 200 0.28 -23.03 -18.87
C PRO A 200 1.54 -23.26 -19.72
N PRO A 201 2.38 -24.27 -19.40
CA PRO A 201 3.57 -24.54 -20.17
C PRO A 201 3.20 -24.79 -21.64
N PRO A 202 4.01 -24.29 -22.60
CA PRO A 202 3.74 -24.54 -24.01
C PRO A 202 3.72 -26.05 -24.29
N PRO A 203 2.89 -26.52 -25.24
CA PRO A 203 2.85 -27.93 -25.59
C PRO A 203 4.25 -28.40 -26.02
N PRO A 204 4.65 -29.65 -25.68
CA PRO A 204 5.94 -30.19 -26.06
C PRO A 204 6.08 -30.13 -27.60
N GLN A 205 7.09 -29.40 -28.06
CA GLN A 205 7.37 -29.24 -29.48
C GLN A 205 7.83 -30.58 -30.05
N ARG A 206 7.09 -31.11 -31.02
CA ARG A 206 7.49 -32.32 -31.76
C ARG A 206 8.63 -31.95 -32.70
N CYS A 207 9.70 -32.75 -32.70
CA CYS A 207 10.77 -32.56 -33.68
C CYS A 207 10.24 -32.86 -35.09
N THR A 208 10.60 -32.01 -36.06
CA THR A 208 10.33 -32.22 -37.49
C THR A 208 11.64 -32.14 -38.28
N ASP A 209 11.84 -33.06 -39.22
CA ASP A 209 13.01 -33.06 -40.12
C ASP A 209 13.06 -31.76 -40.94
N THR A 210 14.27 -31.28 -41.25
CA THR A 210 14.43 -30.09 -42.10
C THR A 210 14.01 -30.43 -43.53
N PRO A 211 12.97 -29.77 -44.10
CA PRO A 211 12.49 -30.11 -45.43
C PRO A 211 13.58 -29.96 -46.49
N GLY A 212 13.69 -30.97 -47.36
CA GLY A 212 14.64 -30.95 -48.49
C GLY A 212 16.11 -31.11 -48.11
N TRP A 213 16.44 -31.37 -46.84
CA TRP A 213 17.82 -31.63 -46.44
C TRP A 213 18.33 -32.94 -47.06
N ARG A 214 19.54 -32.88 -47.65
CA ARG A 214 20.32 -34.02 -48.12
C ARG A 214 21.79 -33.78 -47.77
N ASN A 215 22.50 -34.83 -47.38
CA ASN A 215 23.95 -34.75 -47.19
C ASN A 215 24.70 -34.66 -48.54
N PRO A 216 26.02 -34.43 -48.57
CA PRO A 216 26.80 -34.32 -49.81
C PRO A 216 26.78 -35.56 -50.71
N PHE A 217 26.32 -36.70 -50.17
CA PHE A 217 26.18 -37.97 -50.88
C PHE A 217 24.74 -38.20 -51.38
N GLY A 218 23.87 -37.20 -51.24
CA GLY A 218 22.48 -37.24 -51.68
C GLY A 218 21.51 -37.92 -50.71
N LYS A 219 21.97 -38.38 -49.54
CA LYS A 219 21.10 -39.06 -48.56
C LYS A 219 20.25 -38.07 -47.77
N ASP A 220 18.94 -38.29 -47.71
CA ASP A 220 17.99 -37.53 -46.89
C ASP A 220 17.79 -38.13 -45.48
N CYS A 221 16.91 -37.51 -44.68
CA CYS A 221 16.68 -37.95 -43.30
C CYS A 221 16.08 -39.37 -43.20
N ALA A 222 15.33 -39.84 -44.20
CA ALA A 222 14.78 -41.19 -44.20
C ALA A 222 15.88 -42.23 -44.48
N GLU A 223 16.79 -41.91 -45.40
CA GLU A 223 17.95 -42.75 -45.72
C GLU A 223 18.95 -42.77 -44.54
N MET A 224 19.17 -41.63 -43.88
CA MET A 224 19.96 -41.56 -42.65
C MET A 224 19.33 -42.38 -41.51
N ALA A 225 18.00 -42.37 -41.37
CA ALA A 225 17.27 -43.20 -40.41
C ALA A 225 17.41 -44.71 -40.66
N ALA A 226 17.51 -45.11 -41.93
CA ALA A 226 17.62 -46.51 -42.30
C ALA A 226 19.01 -47.09 -41.95
N GLU A 227 20.06 -46.30 -42.12
CA GLU A 227 21.44 -46.83 -42.14
C GLU A 227 22.34 -46.32 -41.01
N HIS A 228 22.10 -45.10 -40.51
CA HIS A 228 23.09 -44.39 -39.69
C HIS A 228 22.54 -43.89 -38.35
N CYS A 229 21.22 -43.77 -38.20
CA CYS A 229 20.59 -43.24 -37.00
C CYS A 229 19.50 -44.17 -36.48
N ARG A 230 19.34 -44.29 -35.16
CA ARG A 230 18.30 -45.10 -34.51
C ARG A 230 17.91 -44.50 -33.16
N CYS A 231 16.69 -44.77 -32.71
CA CYS A 231 16.24 -44.43 -31.38
C CYS A 231 16.31 -45.65 -30.44
N ALA A 232 16.95 -45.48 -29.29
CA ALA A 232 17.04 -46.51 -28.25
C ALA A 232 15.73 -46.53 -27.43
N GLY A 233 14.72 -47.27 -27.90
CA GLY A 233 13.50 -47.54 -27.10
C GLY A 233 12.23 -46.78 -27.49
N GLY A 234 12.18 -46.10 -28.65
CA GLY A 234 10.97 -45.46 -29.19
C GLY A 234 11.24 -44.09 -29.81
N PHE A 235 10.21 -43.45 -30.38
CA PHE A 235 10.29 -42.13 -31.04
C PHE A 235 10.34 -40.95 -30.03
N ARG A 236 11.24 -41.00 -29.05
CA ARG A 236 11.54 -39.85 -28.19
C ARG A 236 12.82 -39.19 -28.72
N PRO A 237 12.83 -37.88 -29.04
CA PRO A 237 14.02 -37.20 -29.55
C PRO A 237 15.24 -37.35 -28.63
N GLU A 238 15.04 -37.43 -27.31
CA GLU A 238 16.09 -37.69 -26.34
C GLU A 238 16.78 -39.06 -26.49
N ASP A 239 16.17 -40.03 -27.18
CA ASP A 239 16.70 -41.40 -27.34
C ASP A 239 17.21 -41.68 -28.77
N CYS A 240 17.04 -40.73 -29.68
CA CYS A 240 17.44 -40.82 -31.09
C CYS A 240 18.84 -40.25 -31.34
N GLY A 241 19.69 -40.98 -32.07
CA GLY A 241 21.02 -40.52 -32.45
C GLY A 241 21.70 -41.45 -33.43
N PHE A 242 22.99 -41.22 -33.70
CA PHE A 242 23.79 -42.13 -34.52
C PHE A 242 23.86 -43.53 -33.87
N VAL A 243 23.82 -44.55 -34.72
CA VAL A 243 24.16 -45.91 -34.30
C VAL A 243 25.62 -45.93 -33.84
N VAL A 244 25.94 -46.71 -32.82
CA VAL A 244 27.32 -46.86 -32.34
C VAL A 244 28.23 -47.29 -33.48
N GLY A 245 29.31 -46.53 -33.71
CA GLY A 245 30.25 -46.71 -34.82
C GLY A 245 29.86 -45.99 -36.12
N HIS A 246 28.71 -45.31 -36.16
CA HIS A 246 28.25 -44.50 -37.30
C HIS A 246 28.29 -42.99 -37.01
N GLU A 247 28.89 -42.57 -35.89
CA GLU A 247 29.04 -41.16 -35.49
C GLU A 247 29.86 -40.34 -36.49
N TRP A 248 30.71 -41.01 -37.29
CA TRP A 248 31.48 -40.39 -38.37
C TRP A 248 30.60 -39.81 -39.49
N THR A 249 29.31 -40.18 -39.55
CA THR A 249 28.34 -39.58 -40.49
C THR A 249 27.72 -38.27 -39.99
N GLY A 250 28.11 -37.80 -38.80
CA GLY A 250 27.70 -36.52 -38.25
C GLY A 250 28.60 -35.36 -38.62
N GLY A 251 28.26 -34.17 -38.12
CA GLY A 251 29.07 -32.97 -38.24
C GLY A 251 29.08 -32.33 -39.63
N VAL A 252 29.85 -31.25 -39.76
CA VAL A 252 29.81 -30.36 -40.93
C VAL A 252 30.19 -31.05 -42.24
N THR A 253 31.03 -32.09 -42.19
CA THR A 253 31.41 -32.90 -43.36
C THR A 253 30.22 -33.59 -44.02
N TYR A 254 29.18 -33.91 -43.23
CA TYR A 254 27.96 -34.55 -43.70
C TYR A 254 26.76 -33.60 -43.66
N LEU A 255 27.00 -32.29 -43.59
CA LEU A 255 25.96 -31.24 -43.44
C LEU A 255 25.10 -31.42 -42.17
N SER A 256 25.73 -31.92 -41.10
CA SER A 256 25.20 -31.98 -39.73
C SER A 256 23.82 -32.65 -39.60
N PRO A 257 23.66 -33.94 -39.98
CA PRO A 257 22.38 -34.64 -39.85
C PRO A 257 21.76 -34.56 -38.45
N GLU A 258 22.57 -34.48 -37.40
CA GLU A 258 22.12 -34.29 -36.02
C GLU A 258 21.41 -32.95 -35.74
N LEU A 259 21.52 -31.98 -36.66
CA LEU A 259 20.80 -30.71 -36.61
C LEU A 259 19.61 -30.66 -37.58
N HIS A 260 19.55 -31.59 -38.53
CA HIS A 260 18.57 -31.58 -39.62
C HIS A 260 17.56 -32.73 -39.55
N CYS A 261 17.92 -33.87 -38.95
CA CYS A 261 17.10 -35.06 -38.86
C CYS A 261 16.81 -35.44 -37.40
N CYS A 262 15.53 -35.58 -37.05
CA CYS A 262 15.07 -35.89 -35.70
C CYS A 262 15.60 -37.23 -35.20
N ILE A 263 15.63 -38.22 -36.08
CA ILE A 263 16.16 -39.56 -35.76
C ILE A 263 17.67 -39.57 -35.50
N CYS A 264 18.39 -38.55 -35.99
CA CYS A 264 19.83 -38.37 -35.76
C CYS A 264 20.13 -37.43 -34.58
N GLY A 265 19.10 -36.98 -33.85
CA GLY A 265 19.26 -36.19 -32.63
C GLY A 265 18.86 -34.71 -32.75
N LYS A 266 18.24 -34.28 -33.86
CA LYS A 266 17.68 -32.92 -33.96
C LYS A 266 16.67 -32.72 -32.82
N GLY A 267 16.77 -31.58 -32.14
CA GLY A 267 15.90 -31.24 -31.01
C GLY A 267 16.33 -31.83 -29.66
N ARG A 268 17.43 -32.60 -29.59
CA ARG A 268 18.09 -32.84 -28.29
C ARG A 268 18.59 -31.51 -27.75
N LEU A 269 18.08 -31.10 -26.58
CA LEU A 269 18.73 -30.09 -25.77
C LEU A 269 20.13 -30.62 -25.47
N ARG A 270 21.16 -30.12 -26.15
CA ARG A 270 22.54 -30.40 -25.78
C ARG A 270 22.66 -30.03 -24.29
N PRO A 271 23.17 -30.92 -23.41
CA PRO A 271 23.72 -30.44 -22.16
C PRO A 271 24.73 -29.37 -22.56
N VAL A 272 24.51 -28.14 -22.13
CA VAL A 272 25.53 -27.12 -22.18
C VAL A 272 26.75 -27.75 -21.51
N LEU A 273 27.80 -28.02 -22.28
CA LEU A 273 29.11 -28.32 -21.71
C LEU A 273 29.51 -27.09 -20.90
N GLN A 274 29.15 -27.09 -19.62
CA GLN A 274 29.62 -26.13 -18.66
C GLN A 274 31.13 -26.32 -18.52
N GLY A 275 31.86 -25.32 -18.98
CA GLY A 275 33.19 -25.00 -18.48
C GLY A 275 34.33 -25.81 -19.10
N GLY A 276 35.05 -25.17 -20.03
CA GLY A 276 36.43 -25.50 -20.29
C GLY A 276 37.25 -25.35 -19.02
N ALA A 277 37.78 -26.46 -18.50
CA ALA A 277 38.93 -26.43 -17.62
C ALA A 277 40.17 -26.28 -18.51
N THR A 278 40.68 -25.06 -18.63
CA THR A 278 42.04 -24.80 -19.08
C THR A 278 43.01 -25.44 -18.07
N LEU A 279 43.65 -26.52 -18.48
CA LEU A 279 44.84 -27.08 -17.82
C LEU A 279 45.96 -26.03 -17.90
N ALA A 280 46.08 -25.21 -16.86
CA ALA A 280 47.26 -24.40 -16.63
C ALA A 280 48.40 -25.32 -16.22
N VAL A 281 49.37 -25.50 -17.12
CA VAL A 281 50.67 -26.12 -16.83
C VAL A 281 51.43 -25.18 -15.90
N ALA A 282 51.59 -25.57 -14.63
CA ALA A 282 52.46 -24.88 -13.69
C ALA A 282 53.95 -25.12 -14.05
N PRO A 283 54.82 -24.10 -14.02
CA PRO A 283 56.24 -24.30 -14.22
C PRO A 283 56.87 -24.96 -12.99
N ARG A 284 57.70 -25.99 -13.22
CA ARG A 284 58.55 -26.59 -12.19
C ARG A 284 59.66 -25.59 -11.83
N HIS A 285 59.62 -25.04 -10.61
CA HIS A 285 60.81 -24.46 -10.00
C HIS A 285 61.77 -25.59 -9.61
N SER A 286 62.94 -25.58 -10.23
CA SER A 286 64.08 -26.42 -9.92
C SER A 286 64.89 -25.73 -8.83
N SER A 287 64.87 -26.29 -7.61
CA SER A 287 65.79 -25.90 -6.54
C SER A 287 66.98 -26.86 -6.56
N ARG A 288 68.10 -26.41 -7.11
CA ARG A 288 69.44 -26.96 -6.88
C ARG A 288 70.33 -25.82 -6.40
N GLY A 289 71.03 -26.05 -5.30
CA GLY A 289 72.17 -25.24 -4.83
C GLY A 289 71.79 -24.21 -3.80
#